data_AF-A0AAW4BHS7-F1
#
_entry.id   AF-A0AAW4BHS7-F1
#
_cell.length_a   1.000
_cell.length_b   1.000
_cell.length_c   1.000
_cell.angle_alpha   90.00
_cell.angle_beta   90.00
_cell.angle_gamma   90.00
#
_symmetry.space_group_name_H-M   'P 1'
#
loop_
_entity.id
_entity.type
_entity.pdbx_description
1 polymer ?
#
loop_
_entity_poly.entity_id
_entity_poly.type
_entity_poly.pdbx_seq_one_letter_code
_entity_poly.pdbx_strand_id
1 'polypeptide(L)'
;MAKVKIGDSVDHSMPLWRYMSLDKLIHLLDTDSFYFTPLESYSKSDPFEGYIPQKAFDLYGKIFAAEVRELQEVYQAFESQCMMEGTNPPELQKMKEGIDGLGQKVKEAYKLLHKGITVNCWHANPVESEAMWKLYSDNGKGIAIRTSVSNLSEALTHFEQDILVQMGAVKYMDFNDPNIDGRDCVTDGHLAPLLKRSSFSHENEVRLFVSPKV
;
A
#
# COMPACT_ATOMS: atom_id res chain seq x y z
N MET A 1 -22.86 5.25 6.99
CA MET A 1 -21.67 5.66 7.75
C MET A 1 -20.44 5.01 7.11
N ALA A 2 -19.25 5.63 7.12
CA ALA A 2 -18.05 4.87 6.74
C ALA A 2 -17.91 3.65 7.64
N LYS A 3 -17.53 2.53 7.04
CA LYS A 3 -17.08 1.38 7.81
C LYS A 3 -15.60 1.58 8.08
N VAL A 4 -15.20 1.62 9.34
CA VAL A 4 -13.79 1.69 9.73
C VAL A 4 -13.36 0.31 10.20
N LYS A 5 -12.36 -0.28 9.54
CA LYS A 5 -11.71 -1.53 9.96
C LYS A 5 -10.37 -1.18 10.60
N ILE A 6 -10.27 -1.39 11.91
CA ILE A 6 -9.05 -1.19 12.68
C ILE A 6 -8.26 -2.50 12.67
N GLY A 7 -6.97 -2.43 12.31
CA GLY A 7 -6.03 -3.55 12.33
C GLY A 7 -5.53 -3.88 13.73
N ASP A 8 -4.97 -5.08 13.89
CA ASP A 8 -4.47 -5.57 15.17
C ASP A 8 -3.16 -4.87 15.59
N SER A 9 -2.48 -4.19 14.66
CA SER A 9 -1.24 -3.46 14.92
C SER A 9 -1.42 -2.15 15.70
N VAL A 10 -2.66 -1.71 15.97
CA VAL A 10 -2.96 -0.45 16.66
C VAL A 10 -3.88 -0.64 17.87
N ASP A 11 -3.64 0.15 18.92
CA ASP A 11 -4.48 0.18 20.12
C ASP A 11 -5.48 1.35 20.08
N HIS A 12 -6.71 1.14 20.55
CA HIS A 12 -7.76 2.16 20.52
C HIS A 12 -7.42 3.44 21.28
N SER A 13 -6.63 3.34 22.36
CA SER A 13 -6.22 4.47 23.20
C SER A 13 -4.92 5.13 22.72
N MET A 14 -4.26 4.56 21.70
CA MET A 14 -2.99 5.04 21.17
C MET A 14 -3.09 6.53 20.78
N PRO A 15 -2.20 7.39 21.30
CA PRO A 15 -2.20 8.81 20.95
C PRO A 15 -1.73 8.99 19.51
N LEU A 16 -2.48 9.78 18.74
CA LEU A 16 -2.17 10.11 17.37
C LEU A 16 -1.96 11.62 17.22
N TRP A 17 -0.92 11.98 16.49
CA TRP A 17 -0.56 13.36 16.20
C TRP A 17 -0.58 13.62 14.71
N ARG A 18 -1.09 14.79 14.30
CA ARG A 18 -0.94 15.26 12.93
C ARG A 18 -0.54 16.72 12.91
N TYR A 19 0.60 16.98 12.30
CA TYR A 19 1.16 18.30 12.11
C TYR A 19 0.73 18.82 10.75
N MET A 20 0.32 20.09 10.69
CA MET A 20 -0.10 20.72 9.45
C MET A 20 -0.01 22.25 9.55
N SER A 21 -0.14 22.92 8.41
CA SER A 21 -0.28 24.36 8.33
C SER A 21 -1.69 24.82 8.72
N LEU A 22 -1.84 26.10 9.06
CA LEU A 22 -3.14 26.68 9.44
C LEU A 22 -4.18 26.58 8.32
N ASP A 23 -3.80 26.75 7.06
CA ASP A 23 -4.71 26.61 5.91
C ASP A 23 -5.28 25.19 5.79
N LYS A 24 -4.48 24.16 6.06
CA LYS A 24 -4.94 22.76 6.08
C LYS A 24 -5.92 22.50 7.23
N LEU A 25 -5.71 23.11 8.39
CA LEU A 25 -6.69 23.04 9.49
C LEU A 25 -7.99 23.74 9.10
N ILE A 26 -7.92 24.94 8.53
CA ILE A 26 -9.11 25.66 8.09
C ILE A 26 -9.87 24.83 7.05
N HIS A 27 -9.17 24.25 6.07
CA HIS A 27 -9.78 23.36 5.10
C HIS A 27 -10.45 22.14 5.76
N LEU A 28 -9.78 21.47 6.72
CA LEU A 28 -10.35 20.32 7.44
C LEU A 28 -11.69 20.70 8.13
N LEU A 29 -11.73 21.86 8.78
CA LEU A 29 -12.90 22.35 9.52
C LEU A 29 -14.01 22.88 8.60
N ASP A 30 -13.65 23.47 7.45
CA ASP A 30 -14.61 24.00 6.49
C ASP A 30 -15.28 22.88 5.68
N THR A 31 -14.54 21.81 5.38
CA THR A 31 -15.04 20.70 4.57
C THR A 31 -15.55 19.51 5.38
N ASP A 32 -15.44 19.55 6.72
CA ASP A 32 -15.76 18.44 7.64
C ASP A 32 -15.27 17.06 7.14
N SER A 33 -14.11 17.05 6.49
CA SER A 33 -13.65 15.86 5.76
C SER A 33 -12.15 15.69 5.80
N PHE A 34 -11.74 14.42 5.85
CA PHE A 34 -10.34 14.04 5.73
C PHE A 34 -9.94 13.90 4.27
N TYR A 35 -8.85 14.56 3.90
CA TYR A 35 -8.19 14.33 2.62
C TYR A 35 -7.32 13.07 2.67
N PHE A 36 -7.50 12.17 1.71
CA PHE A 36 -6.66 10.98 1.52
C PHE A 36 -5.78 11.19 0.30
N THR A 37 -4.46 11.22 0.51
CA THR A 37 -3.46 11.43 -0.54
C THR A 37 -3.19 10.11 -1.26
N PRO A 38 -3.25 10.05 -2.61
CA PRO A 38 -2.80 8.87 -3.35
C PRO A 38 -1.33 8.55 -3.03
N LEU A 39 -0.99 7.29 -2.75
CA LEU A 39 0.40 6.89 -2.45
C LEU A 39 1.38 7.30 -3.55
N GLU A 40 0.94 7.26 -4.81
CA GLU A 40 1.73 7.73 -5.97
C GLU A 40 2.22 9.18 -5.83
N SER A 41 1.49 10.03 -5.09
CA SER A 41 1.85 11.44 -4.90
C SER A 41 3.19 11.63 -4.19
N TYR A 42 3.64 10.63 -3.43
CA TYR A 42 4.91 10.64 -2.72
C TYR A 42 6.09 10.19 -3.59
N SER A 43 5.87 9.70 -4.81
CA SER A 43 6.92 9.17 -5.70
C SER A 43 8.08 10.13 -5.96
N LYS A 44 7.84 11.45 -5.84
CA LYS A 44 8.89 12.47 -5.98
C LYS A 44 9.83 12.54 -4.77
N SER A 45 9.32 12.35 -3.56
CA SER A 45 10.09 12.40 -2.31
C SER A 45 10.61 11.02 -1.90
N ASP A 46 9.78 10.00 -2.08
CA ASP A 46 10.13 8.59 -1.90
C ASP A 46 9.59 7.76 -3.09
N PRO A 47 10.43 7.43 -4.08
CA PRO A 47 10.07 6.59 -5.22
C PRO A 47 9.59 5.17 -4.86
N PHE A 48 9.86 4.72 -3.64
CA PHE A 48 9.53 3.38 -3.14
C PHE A 48 8.32 3.38 -2.18
N GLU A 49 7.70 4.54 -1.92
CA GLU A 49 6.51 4.63 -1.09
C GLU A 49 5.38 3.76 -1.65
N GLY A 50 4.89 2.81 -0.86
CA GLY A 50 3.87 1.82 -1.27
C GLY A 50 4.39 0.62 -2.10
N TYR A 51 5.70 0.52 -2.33
CA TYR A 51 6.29 -0.67 -2.93
C TYR A 51 6.76 -1.66 -1.85
N ILE A 52 6.79 -2.95 -2.20
CA ILE A 52 7.36 -3.99 -1.36
C ILE A 52 8.83 -4.25 -1.72
N PRO A 53 9.62 -4.90 -0.84
CA PRO A 53 10.96 -5.37 -1.19
C PRO A 53 10.93 -6.25 -2.43
N GLN A 54 11.91 -6.10 -3.33
CA GLN A 54 12.01 -6.93 -4.54
C GLN A 54 12.03 -8.43 -4.19
N LYS A 55 12.75 -8.78 -3.12
CA LYS A 55 12.82 -10.17 -2.66
C LYS A 55 11.45 -10.71 -2.22
N ALA A 56 10.62 -9.88 -1.58
CA ALA A 56 9.25 -10.26 -1.23
C ALA A 56 8.41 -10.45 -2.49
N PHE A 57 8.51 -9.53 -3.46
CA PHE A 57 7.85 -9.68 -4.77
C PHE A 57 8.23 -10.99 -5.47
N ASP A 58 9.51 -11.35 -5.47
CA ASP A 58 10.00 -12.60 -6.07
C ASP A 58 9.49 -13.84 -5.31
N LEU A 59 9.42 -13.78 -3.97
CA LEU A 59 8.84 -14.85 -3.16
C LEU A 59 7.35 -15.04 -3.44
N TYR A 60 6.59 -13.96 -3.54
CA TYR A 60 5.18 -14.02 -3.92
C TYR A 60 4.98 -14.52 -5.35
N GLY A 61 5.86 -14.15 -6.28
CA GLY A 61 5.85 -14.68 -7.64
C GLY A 61 6.01 -16.21 -7.69
N LYS A 62 6.73 -16.80 -6.72
CA LYS A 62 6.88 -18.25 -6.63
C LYS A 62 5.62 -18.98 -6.19
N ILE A 63 4.62 -18.29 -5.62
CA ILE A 63 3.34 -18.91 -5.22
C ILE A 63 2.68 -19.57 -6.43
N PHE A 64 2.75 -18.93 -7.60
CA PHE A 64 2.16 -19.42 -8.84
C PHE A 64 3.16 -20.19 -9.72
N ALA A 65 4.35 -20.51 -9.21
CA ALA A 65 5.41 -21.10 -10.04
C ALA A 65 5.08 -22.52 -10.51
N ALA A 66 4.27 -23.27 -9.75
CA ALA A 66 3.84 -24.60 -10.14
C ALA A 66 2.87 -24.53 -11.31
N GLU A 67 1.87 -23.66 -11.21
CA GLU A 67 0.84 -23.43 -12.23
C GLU A 67 1.43 -22.86 -13.51
N VAL A 68 2.39 -21.92 -13.40
CA VAL A 68 3.10 -21.38 -14.57
C VAL A 68 3.93 -22.47 -15.26
N ARG A 69 4.56 -23.37 -14.51
CA ARG A 69 5.32 -24.49 -15.08
C ARG A 69 4.40 -25.47 -15.81
N GLU A 70 3.26 -25.81 -15.22
CA GLU A 70 2.27 -26.67 -15.85
C GLU A 70 1.77 -26.06 -17.17
N LEU A 71 1.48 -24.76 -17.20
CA LEU A 71 1.11 -24.06 -18.43
C LEU A 71 2.22 -24.10 -19.49
N GLN A 72 3.48 -23.99 -19.09
CA GLN A 72 4.64 -24.09 -19.99
C GLN A 72 4.78 -25.51 -20.57
N GLU A 73 4.60 -26.55 -19.77
CA GLU A 73 4.65 -27.94 -20.21
C GLU A 73 3.52 -28.25 -21.21
N VAL A 74 2.29 -27.79 -20.92
CA VAL A 74 1.15 -27.92 -21.85
C VAL A 74 1.43 -27.19 -23.17
N TYR A 75 1.97 -25.97 -23.11
CA TYR A 75 2.36 -25.22 -24.31
C TYR A 75 3.41 -25.98 -25.13
N GLN A 76 4.47 -26.50 -24.50
CA GLN A 76 5.55 -27.21 -25.20
C GLN A 76 5.06 -28.50 -25.87
N ALA A 77 4.15 -29.23 -25.22
CA ALA A 77 3.54 -30.43 -25.79
C ALA A 77 2.70 -30.08 -27.03
N PHE A 78 1.90 -29.02 -26.95
CA PHE A 78 1.08 -28.55 -28.06
C PHE A 78 1.94 -28.01 -29.22
N GLU A 79 2.97 -27.22 -28.92
CA GLU A 79 3.94 -26.72 -29.90
C GLU A 79 4.61 -27.87 -30.68
N SER A 80 5.04 -28.91 -29.96
CA SER A 80 5.66 -30.10 -30.56
C SER A 80 4.69 -30.85 -31.48
N GLN A 81 3.43 -30.98 -31.08
CA GLN A 81 2.39 -31.60 -31.92
C GLN A 81 2.15 -30.80 -33.21
N CYS A 82 1.98 -29.48 -33.11
CA CYS A 82 1.82 -28.61 -34.27
C CYS A 82 3.01 -28.71 -35.24
N MET A 83 4.23 -28.79 -34.73
CA MET A 83 5.43 -29.00 -35.56
C MET A 83 5.42 -30.34 -36.30
N MET A 84 4.99 -31.42 -35.64
CA MET A 84 4.88 -32.74 -36.30
C MET A 84 3.79 -32.78 -37.37
N GLU A 85 2.68 -32.09 -37.13
CA GLU A 85 1.55 -32.00 -38.06
C GLU A 85 1.76 -30.95 -39.17
N GLY A 86 2.81 -30.12 -39.08
CA GLY A 86 3.07 -29.02 -40.01
C GLY A 86 2.03 -27.89 -39.93
N THR A 87 1.36 -27.75 -38.77
CA THR A 87 0.35 -26.72 -38.52
C THR A 87 0.92 -25.58 -37.68
N ASN A 88 0.34 -24.38 -37.79
CA ASN A 88 0.69 -23.23 -36.94
C ASN A 88 -0.58 -22.43 -36.60
N PRO A 89 -1.40 -22.93 -35.66
CA PRO A 89 -2.65 -22.28 -35.30
C PRO A 89 -2.39 -20.92 -34.62
N PRO A 90 -3.19 -19.88 -34.87
CA PRO A 90 -3.06 -18.58 -34.21
C PRO A 90 -3.08 -18.66 -32.67
N GLU A 91 -3.74 -19.67 -32.12
CA GLU A 91 -3.81 -19.98 -30.69
C GLU A 91 -2.42 -20.24 -30.09
N LEU A 92 -1.52 -20.90 -30.83
CA LEU A 92 -0.17 -21.21 -30.36
C LEU A 92 0.61 -19.93 -30.05
N GLN A 93 0.56 -18.95 -30.96
CA GLN A 93 1.18 -17.64 -30.76
C GLN A 93 0.56 -16.89 -29.57
N LYS A 94 -0.77 -16.90 -29.45
CA LYS A 94 -1.47 -16.27 -28.31
C LYS A 94 -1.10 -16.91 -26.96
N MET A 95 -0.95 -18.23 -26.91
CA MET A 95 -0.53 -18.95 -25.70
C MET A 95 0.89 -18.55 -25.30
N LYS A 96 1.82 -18.53 -26.27
CA LYS A 96 3.20 -18.10 -26.06
C LYS A 96 3.27 -16.68 -25.50
N GLU A 97 2.62 -15.73 -26.17
CA GLU A 97 2.53 -14.34 -25.72
C GLU A 97 1.88 -14.20 -24.33
N GLY A 98 0.89 -15.04 -24.04
CA GLY A 98 0.22 -15.10 -22.75
C GLY A 98 1.15 -15.53 -21.62
N ILE A 99 1.92 -16.60 -21.83
CA ILE A 99 2.88 -17.15 -20.87
C ILE A 99 4.05 -16.19 -20.68
N ASP A 100 4.69 -15.75 -21.77
CA ASP A 100 5.84 -14.85 -21.74
C ASP A 100 5.46 -13.47 -21.16
N GLY A 101 4.24 -13.01 -21.43
CA GLY A 101 3.72 -11.72 -20.96
C GLY A 101 3.16 -11.72 -19.54
N LEU A 102 3.00 -12.88 -18.89
CA LEU A 102 2.34 -12.97 -17.58
C LEU A 102 3.04 -12.12 -16.51
N GLY A 103 4.37 -12.20 -16.44
CA GLY A 103 5.15 -11.43 -15.46
C GLY A 103 4.98 -9.92 -15.62
N GLN A 104 4.89 -9.44 -16.87
CA GLN A 104 4.66 -8.02 -17.16
C GLN A 104 3.25 -7.59 -16.75
N LYS A 105 2.22 -8.40 -17.05
CA LYS A 105 0.84 -8.14 -16.62
C LYS A 105 0.70 -8.07 -15.10
N VAL A 106 1.38 -8.95 -14.36
CA VAL A 106 1.41 -8.92 -12.89
C VAL A 106 2.04 -7.63 -12.38
N LYS A 107 3.16 -7.19 -12.96
CA LYS A 107 3.81 -5.92 -12.61
C LYS A 107 2.91 -4.71 -12.88
N GLU A 108 2.20 -4.72 -14.00
CA GLU A 108 1.25 -3.65 -14.36
C GLU A 108 0.04 -3.62 -13.42
N ALA A 109 -0.55 -4.78 -13.13
CA ALA A 109 -1.63 -4.90 -12.16
C ALA A 109 -1.21 -4.39 -10.77
N TYR A 110 -0.02 -4.78 -10.30
CA TYR A 110 0.53 -4.28 -9.04
C TYR A 110 0.67 -2.75 -9.04
N LYS A 111 1.19 -2.15 -10.12
CA LYS A 111 1.29 -0.69 -10.26
C LYS A 111 -0.08 -0.02 -10.24
N LEU A 112 -1.09 -0.58 -10.91
CA LEU A 112 -2.44 -0.01 -10.93
C LEU A 112 -3.09 -0.07 -9.54
N LEU A 113 -2.95 -1.19 -8.84
CA LEU A 113 -3.42 -1.34 -7.45
C LEU A 113 -2.75 -0.30 -6.54
N HIS A 114 -1.44 -0.15 -6.65
CA HIS A 114 -0.67 0.85 -5.89
C HIS A 114 -1.17 2.28 -6.12
N LYS A 115 -1.39 2.67 -7.38
CA LYS A 115 -1.90 4.02 -7.73
C LYS A 115 -3.28 4.33 -7.16
N GLY A 116 -4.11 3.29 -7.00
CA GLY A 116 -5.46 3.43 -6.48
C GLY A 116 -5.55 3.47 -4.96
N ILE A 117 -4.45 3.22 -4.24
CA ILE A 117 -4.43 3.31 -2.78
C ILE A 117 -4.23 4.76 -2.35
N THR A 118 -5.11 5.24 -1.48
CA THR A 118 -5.04 6.56 -0.88
C THR A 118 -4.87 6.45 0.63
N VAL A 119 -4.08 7.36 1.23
CA VAL A 119 -3.68 7.31 2.63
C VAL A 119 -3.86 8.66 3.34
N ASN A 120 -4.10 8.59 4.64
CA ASN A 120 -4.17 9.71 5.57
C ASN A 120 -3.35 9.32 6.80
N CYS A 121 -2.16 9.92 6.92
CA CYS A 121 -1.14 9.51 7.89
C CYS A 121 -1.21 10.33 9.18
N TRP A 122 -1.02 9.66 10.31
CA TRP A 122 -0.88 10.19 11.66
C TRP A 122 0.36 9.61 12.32
N HIS A 123 0.92 10.27 13.32
CA HIS A 123 2.12 9.83 14.03
C HIS A 123 1.75 9.32 15.43
N ALA A 124 2.12 8.09 15.75
CA ALA A 124 1.81 7.44 17.03
C ALA A 124 2.87 7.71 18.12
N ASN A 125 3.36 8.94 18.20
CA ASN A 125 4.39 9.31 19.17
C ASN A 125 3.79 9.60 20.55
N PRO A 126 4.46 9.23 21.66
CA PRO A 126 3.96 9.49 23.00
C PRO A 126 3.93 10.99 23.35
N VAL A 127 4.82 11.76 22.72
CA VAL A 127 4.97 13.21 22.88
C VAL A 127 5.11 13.87 21.52
N GLU A 128 5.06 15.20 21.50
CA GLU A 128 5.29 15.97 20.29
C GLU A 128 6.69 15.76 19.71
N SER A 129 6.81 15.87 18.38
CA SER A 129 8.06 15.70 17.65
C SER A 129 8.51 16.99 16.98
N GLU A 130 9.65 17.54 17.44
CA GLU A 130 10.32 18.69 16.83
C GLU A 130 10.66 18.45 15.35
N ALA A 131 10.99 17.21 14.97
CA ALA A 131 11.25 16.86 13.58
C ALA A 131 9.97 16.98 12.74
N MET A 132 8.82 16.52 13.26
CA MET A 132 7.55 16.61 12.55
C MET A 132 7.04 18.05 12.46
N TRP A 133 7.26 18.87 13.50
CA TRP A 133 7.05 20.32 13.42
C TRP A 133 7.78 20.92 12.22
N LYS A 134 9.07 20.65 12.05
CA LYS A 134 9.87 21.17 10.91
C LYS A 134 9.42 20.66 9.54
N LEU A 135 8.97 19.40 9.45
CA LEU A 135 8.58 18.78 8.19
C LEU A 135 7.22 19.25 7.68
N TYR A 136 6.27 19.50 8.60
CA TYR A 136 4.86 19.72 8.24
C TYR A 136 4.33 21.13 8.55
N SER A 137 5.15 21.98 9.17
CA SER A 137 4.76 23.35 9.51
C SER A 137 5.38 24.37 8.58
N ASP A 138 4.56 25.30 8.12
CA ASP A 138 5.04 26.39 7.26
C ASP A 138 5.59 27.54 8.11
N ASN A 139 6.88 27.83 7.97
CA ASN A 139 7.54 29.02 8.53
C ASN A 139 7.28 29.26 10.03
N GLY A 140 7.24 28.18 10.83
CA GLY A 140 7.02 28.26 12.28
C GLY A 140 5.57 28.54 12.70
N LYS A 141 4.60 28.42 11.78
CA LYS A 141 3.16 28.63 12.03
C LYS A 141 2.34 27.35 11.88
N GLY A 142 2.90 26.23 12.31
CA GLY A 142 2.20 24.95 12.27
C GLY A 142 1.15 24.83 13.35
N ILE A 143 0.31 23.80 13.21
CA ILE A 143 -0.62 23.33 14.22
C ILE A 143 -0.46 21.82 14.34
N ALA A 144 -0.56 21.33 15.57
CA ALA A 144 -0.62 19.90 15.87
C ALA A 144 -2.02 19.55 16.38
N ILE A 145 -2.66 18.58 15.72
CA ILE A 145 -3.87 17.94 16.23
C ILE A 145 -3.44 16.70 16.99
N ARG A 146 -3.93 16.54 18.22
CA ARG A 146 -3.78 15.32 19.02
C ARG A 146 -5.14 14.64 19.18
N THR A 147 -5.19 13.34 18.91
CA THR A 147 -6.39 12.51 19.06
C THR A 147 -6.01 11.09 19.50
N SER A 148 -6.95 10.16 19.48
CA SER A 148 -6.73 8.71 19.63
C SER A 148 -7.30 7.95 18.44
N VAL A 149 -6.91 6.68 18.29
CA VAL A 149 -7.50 5.75 17.31
C VAL A 149 -9.03 5.69 17.46
N SER A 150 -9.54 5.59 18.69
CA SER A 150 -10.99 5.55 18.96
C SER A 150 -11.71 6.80 18.46
N ASN A 151 -11.23 7.99 18.84
CA ASN A 151 -11.90 9.26 18.52
C ASN A 151 -11.83 9.54 17.02
N LEU A 152 -10.70 9.21 16.39
CA LEU A 152 -10.54 9.37 14.95
C LEU A 152 -11.44 8.42 14.15
N SER A 153 -11.59 7.17 14.61
CA SER A 153 -12.52 6.21 14.03
C SER A 153 -13.98 6.68 14.18
N GLU A 154 -14.36 7.17 15.36
CA GLU A 154 -15.71 7.68 15.62
C GLU A 154 -16.04 8.87 14.71
N ALA A 155 -15.11 9.81 14.55
CA ALA A 155 -15.27 10.98 13.68
C ALA A 155 -15.60 10.60 12.22
N LEU A 156 -15.06 9.49 11.71
CA LEU A 156 -15.35 9.01 10.35
C LEU A 156 -16.75 8.40 10.19
N THR A 157 -17.37 7.97 11.28
CA THR A 157 -18.71 7.35 11.24
C THR A 157 -19.83 8.36 11.18
N HIS A 158 -19.55 9.65 11.40
CA HIS A 158 -20.55 10.72 11.49
C HIS A 158 -21.34 10.92 10.19
N PHE A 159 -20.71 10.72 9.02
CA PHE A 159 -21.34 10.92 7.72
C PHE A 159 -21.62 9.60 7.00
N GLU A 160 -22.75 9.54 6.28
CA GLU A 160 -23.07 8.40 5.43
C GLU A 160 -22.21 8.37 4.16
N GLN A 161 -21.39 7.33 4.04
CA GLN A 161 -20.53 7.09 2.89
C GLN A 161 -20.36 5.58 2.66
N ASP A 162 -20.41 5.13 1.40
CA ASP A 162 -20.16 3.72 1.01
C ASP A 162 -18.66 3.48 0.75
N ILE A 163 -17.85 3.74 1.77
CA ILE A 163 -16.40 3.59 1.73
C ILE A 163 -15.96 2.76 2.94
N LEU A 164 -15.10 1.77 2.68
CA LEU A 164 -14.37 1.05 3.72
C LEU A 164 -13.04 1.76 3.95
N VAL A 165 -12.92 2.40 5.11
CA VAL A 165 -11.66 2.96 5.58
C VAL A 165 -10.99 1.92 6.46
N GLN A 166 -9.70 1.71 6.25
CA GLN A 166 -8.91 0.78 7.03
C GLN A 166 -7.85 1.55 7.82
N MET A 167 -7.48 1.09 9.00
CA MET A 167 -6.48 1.74 9.85
C MET A 167 -5.46 0.72 10.32
N GLY A 168 -4.17 1.05 10.23
CA GLY A 168 -3.09 0.19 10.74
C GLY A 168 -1.78 0.96 10.90
N ALA A 169 -0.88 0.39 11.72
CA ALA A 169 0.47 0.91 11.91
C ALA A 169 1.38 0.49 10.74
N VAL A 170 2.25 1.40 10.33
CA VAL A 170 3.25 1.12 9.31
C VAL A 170 4.34 0.23 9.90
N LYS A 171 4.58 -0.90 9.24
CA LYS A 171 5.70 -1.78 9.52
C LYS A 171 6.92 -1.31 8.73
N TYR A 172 7.97 -0.96 9.46
CA TYR A 172 9.23 -0.49 8.91
C TYR A 172 10.24 -1.64 8.81
N MET A 173 10.86 -1.83 7.64
CA MET A 173 11.85 -2.89 7.44
C MET A 173 12.95 -2.48 6.45
N ASP A 174 14.11 -3.13 6.53
CA ASP A 174 15.17 -2.96 5.54
C ASP A 174 14.81 -3.76 4.29
N PHE A 175 14.57 -3.05 3.19
CA PHE A 175 14.18 -3.69 1.91
C PHE A 175 15.35 -4.41 1.23
N ASN A 176 16.58 -4.19 1.69
CA ASN A 176 17.77 -4.84 1.16
C ASN A 176 18.19 -6.07 1.99
N ASP A 177 17.48 -6.38 3.07
CA ASP A 177 17.84 -7.53 3.91
C ASP A 177 17.77 -8.83 3.10
N PRO A 178 18.89 -9.56 2.95
CA PRO A 178 18.93 -10.80 2.21
C PRO A 178 18.19 -11.93 2.93
N ASN A 179 17.63 -11.73 4.12
CA ASN A 179 16.89 -12.76 4.86
C ASN A 179 15.39 -12.48 5.00
N ILE A 180 14.86 -11.49 4.25
CA ILE A 180 13.41 -11.18 4.26
C ILE A 180 12.57 -12.44 3.99
N ASP A 181 11.66 -12.71 4.93
CA ASP A 181 10.53 -13.61 4.74
C ASP A 181 9.34 -12.81 4.19
N GLY A 182 8.67 -13.31 3.15
CA GLY A 182 7.48 -12.67 2.59
C GLY A 182 6.39 -12.46 3.65
N ARG A 183 6.25 -13.37 4.62
CA ARG A 183 5.27 -13.25 5.71
C ARG A 183 5.50 -12.00 6.56
N ASP A 184 6.74 -11.58 6.73
CA ASP A 184 7.08 -10.38 7.47
C ASP A 184 6.73 -9.10 6.70
N CYS A 185 6.49 -9.18 5.40
CA CYS A 185 6.04 -8.04 4.61
C CYS A 185 4.54 -7.75 4.77
N VAL A 186 3.78 -8.58 5.49
CA VAL A 186 2.33 -8.35 5.70
C VAL A 186 2.11 -7.81 7.11
N THR A 187 1.31 -6.75 7.22
CA THR A 187 0.78 -6.24 8.50
C THR A 187 -0.70 -5.91 8.33
N ASP A 188 -1.52 -6.34 9.29
CA ASP A 188 -2.99 -6.25 9.24
C ASP A 188 -3.64 -6.81 7.95
N GLY A 189 -2.96 -7.74 7.28
CA GLY A 189 -3.39 -8.30 5.98
C GLY A 189 -3.05 -7.42 4.77
N HIS A 190 -2.23 -6.38 4.93
CA HIS A 190 -1.85 -5.45 3.88
C HIS A 190 -0.33 -5.41 3.65
N LEU A 191 0.03 -5.09 2.40
CA LEU A 191 1.39 -4.84 1.95
C LEU A 191 1.60 -3.33 1.77
N ALA A 192 1.34 -2.84 0.56
CA ALA A 192 1.62 -1.47 0.10
C ALA A 192 1.24 -0.34 1.06
N PRO A 193 0.02 -0.25 1.64
CA PRO A 193 -0.33 0.92 2.45
C PRO A 193 0.43 0.97 3.78
N LEU A 194 0.92 -0.17 4.29
CA LEU A 194 1.46 -0.30 5.65
C LEU A 194 2.90 -0.82 5.69
N LEU A 195 3.59 -0.85 4.54
CA LEU A 195 5.01 -1.16 4.48
C LEU A 195 5.82 0.07 4.08
N LYS A 196 6.92 0.30 4.81
CA LYS A 196 7.85 1.38 4.50
C LYS A 196 9.28 0.99 4.84
N ARG A 197 10.23 1.69 4.20
CA ARG A 197 11.66 1.46 4.43
C ARG A 197 12.06 1.92 5.83
N SER A 198 12.96 1.18 6.47
CA SER A 198 13.47 1.43 7.82
C SER A 198 14.01 2.86 8.05
N SER A 199 14.52 3.51 7.01
CA SER A 199 14.99 4.92 7.05
C SER A 199 13.91 5.93 7.47
N PHE A 200 12.63 5.57 7.32
CA PHE A 200 11.49 6.42 7.68
C PHE A 200 10.84 6.03 9.02
N SER A 201 11.44 5.09 9.77
CA SER A 201 10.89 4.61 11.05
C SER A 201 10.66 5.72 12.09
N HIS A 202 11.40 6.83 11.98
CA HIS A 202 11.21 8.02 12.80
C HIS A 202 9.84 8.71 12.61
N GLU A 203 9.13 8.43 11.52
CA GLU A 203 7.76 8.92 11.31
C GLU A 203 6.75 8.19 12.21
N ASN A 204 6.96 6.91 12.53
CA ASN A 204 6.10 6.12 13.41
C ASN A 204 4.61 6.24 13.05
N GLU A 205 4.29 5.96 11.79
CA GLU A 205 2.99 6.26 11.20
C GLU A 205 1.91 5.24 11.57
N VAL A 206 0.71 5.74 11.84
CA VAL A 206 -0.56 5.02 11.73
C VAL A 206 -1.32 5.62 10.56
N ARG A 207 -1.73 4.79 9.62
CA ARG A 207 -2.37 5.22 8.38
C ARG A 207 -3.81 4.79 8.37
N LEU A 208 -4.68 5.74 8.05
CA LEU A 208 -5.98 5.44 7.49
C LEU A 208 -5.82 5.32 5.98
N PHE A 209 -6.42 4.32 5.37
CA PHE A 209 -6.28 4.11 3.93
C PHE A 209 -7.53 3.50 3.31
N VAL A 210 -7.68 3.76 2.01
CA VAL A 210 -8.70 3.16 1.17
C VAL A 210 -7.99 2.45 0.03
N SER A 211 -8.37 1.20 -0.23
CA SER A 211 -7.85 0.41 -1.34
C SER A 211 -8.91 0.30 -2.45
N PRO A 212 -8.50 0.17 -3.72
CA PRO A 212 -9.44 -0.07 -4.82
C PRO A 212 -10.26 -1.34 -4.58
N LYS A 213 -11.54 -1.31 -4.98
CA LYS A 213 -12.33 -2.54 -5.13
C LYS A 213 -11.76 -3.28 -6.35
N VAL A 214 -11.19 -4.46 -6.15
CA VAL A 214 -10.66 -5.35 -7.19
C VAL A 214 -11.75 -6.33 -7.63
#